data_AF-B9M996-F1
#
_entry.id   AF-B9M996-F1
#
_cell.length_a   1.000
_cell.length_b   1.000
_cell.length_c   1.000
_cell.angle_alpha   90.00
_cell.angle_beta   90.00
_cell.angle_gamma   90.00
#
_symmetry.space_group_name_H-M   'P 1'
#
loop_
_entity.id
_entity.type
_entity.pdbx_description
1 polymer ?
#
loop_
_entity_poly.entity_id
_entity_poly.type
_entity_poly.pdbx_seq_one_letter_code
_entity_poly.pdbx_strand_id
1 'polypeptide(L)'
;MEAATGATRSGLERGAKQHGKERINVGRNERTASMIGGAALAVSGLTKLAQKRILPGMALMAAGGMFLYRGKTGHCDLFEAMGVDTAGTEDKGLSVEKVLTINRSPQEVYEFWHNFENIPRFMRHLDTVRTTGGRTSHWKAKGPAGVTVEWDAEILEDYPGQRISWQSLGNADIPNEGSVEFMEAPGGRGTELKVNLSYRPPGGAAGKIAARVAHGINAQVIEEDLKRLKQIMETGETATAAYRGSETFH
;
A
#
# COMPACT_ATOMS: atom_id res chain seq x y z
N MET A 1 17.43 56.97 21.06
CA MET A 1 17.18 55.81 21.93
C MET A 1 15.76 55.33 21.67
N GLU A 2 15.64 54.06 21.27
CA GLU A 2 14.48 53.14 21.33
C GLU A 2 13.15 53.55 20.64
N ALA A 3 12.75 52.86 19.56
CA ALA A 3 12.10 51.52 19.45
C ALA A 3 10.56 51.68 19.36
N ALA A 4 9.96 51.54 18.18
CA ALA A 4 9.55 50.29 17.50
C ALA A 4 8.17 49.74 17.94
N THR A 5 7.30 49.58 16.93
CA THR A 5 6.31 48.49 16.79
C THR A 5 4.98 48.59 17.56
N GLY A 6 3.88 48.74 16.82
CA GLY A 6 2.53 48.66 17.40
C GLY A 6 1.36 48.68 16.42
N ALA A 7 1.55 48.22 15.18
CA ALA A 7 0.44 48.04 14.23
C ALA A 7 0.47 46.60 13.70
N THR A 8 -0.49 45.78 14.17
CA THR A 8 -1.06 44.54 13.59
C THR A 8 -1.27 43.44 14.64
N ARG A 9 -2.38 43.50 15.38
CA ARG A 9 -2.90 42.34 16.12
C ARG A 9 -4.42 42.12 16.04
N SER A 10 -5.19 42.99 15.37
CA SER A 10 -6.65 42.84 15.27
C SER A 10 -7.17 42.16 13.99
N GLY A 11 -6.27 41.75 13.09
CA GLY A 11 -6.59 41.06 11.82
C GLY A 11 -6.38 39.54 11.82
N LEU A 12 -5.69 38.98 12.82
CA LEU A 12 -5.29 37.56 12.84
C LEU A 12 -6.23 36.64 13.64
N GLU A 13 -7.19 37.18 14.39
CA GLU A 13 -8.07 36.35 15.24
C GLU A 13 -9.48 36.07 14.65
N ARG A 14 -9.75 36.49 13.42
CA ARG A 14 -11.05 36.24 12.74
C ARG A 14 -11.03 35.15 11.67
N GLY A 15 -9.94 34.40 11.54
CA GLY A 15 -9.78 33.32 10.55
C GLY A 15 -9.83 31.88 11.10
N ALA A 16 -9.90 31.68 12.42
CA ALA A 16 -9.73 30.36 13.04
C ALA A 16 -11.05 29.66 13.43
N LYS A 17 -12.12 29.85 12.65
CA LYS A 17 -13.35 29.05 12.76
C LYS A 17 -13.89 28.74 11.37
N GLN A 18 -13.31 27.75 10.71
CA GLN A 18 -14.05 26.91 9.75
C GLN A 18 -13.21 25.71 9.29
N HIS A 19 -13.89 24.55 9.21
CA HIS A 19 -13.45 23.27 8.63
C HIS A 19 -12.81 22.22 9.54
N GLY A 20 -13.49 21.88 10.65
CA GLY A 20 -13.63 20.48 11.04
C GLY A 20 -14.78 19.83 10.26
N LYS A 21 -14.56 19.44 9.00
CA LYS A 21 -15.48 18.54 8.29
C LYS A 21 -14.94 17.11 8.44
N GLU A 22 -15.65 16.30 9.22
CA GLU A 22 -15.54 14.85 9.23
C GLU A 22 -15.34 14.33 7.80
N ARG A 23 -14.23 13.62 7.56
CA ARG A 23 -13.91 13.06 6.25
C ARG A 23 -14.82 11.85 6.02
N ILE A 24 -15.92 12.09 5.31
CA ILE A 24 -16.87 11.07 4.88
C ILE A 24 -16.15 10.08 3.94
N ASN A 25 -15.98 8.84 4.39
CA ASN A 25 -15.16 7.81 3.73
C ASN A 25 -15.96 6.78 2.90
N VAL A 26 -17.23 7.06 2.60
CA VAL A 26 -18.10 6.18 1.82
C VAL A 26 -18.81 7.00 0.74
N GLY A 27 -18.64 6.61 -0.53
CA GLY A 27 -19.23 7.31 -1.67
C GLY A 27 -20.76 7.33 -1.64
N ARG A 28 -21.38 8.35 -2.25
CA ARG A 28 -22.84 8.57 -2.20
C ARG A 28 -23.65 7.34 -2.64
N ASN A 29 -23.16 6.60 -3.63
CA ASN A 29 -23.84 5.41 -4.17
C ASN A 29 -23.75 4.20 -3.22
N GLU A 30 -22.62 4.03 -2.54
CA GLU A 30 -22.41 2.95 -1.56
C GLU A 30 -23.19 3.18 -0.27
N ARG A 31 -23.38 4.45 0.12
CA ARG A 31 -24.24 4.82 1.24
C ARG A 31 -25.69 4.47 0.95
N THR A 32 -26.17 4.79 -0.24
CA THR A 32 -27.54 4.43 -0.69
C THR A 32 -27.73 2.92 -0.76
N ALA A 33 -26.78 2.18 -1.33
CA ALA A 33 -26.83 0.72 -1.37
C ALA A 33 -26.82 0.08 0.04
N SER A 34 -25.99 0.60 0.95
CA SER A 34 -25.94 0.13 2.34
C SER A 34 -27.24 0.42 3.10
N MET A 35 -27.88 1.57 2.84
CA MET A 35 -29.18 1.88 3.42
C MET A 35 -30.29 0.95 2.91
N ILE A 36 -30.32 0.68 1.60
CA ILE A 36 -31.32 -0.23 0.99
C ILE A 36 -31.13 -1.66 1.51
N GLY A 37 -29.90 -2.17 1.51
CA GLY A 37 -29.57 -3.51 2.00
C GLY A 37 -29.85 -3.66 3.50
N GLY A 38 -29.47 -2.66 4.30
CA GLY A 38 -29.72 -2.67 5.75
C GLY A 38 -31.21 -2.65 6.11
N ALA A 39 -32.01 -1.87 5.39
CA ALA A 39 -33.46 -1.86 5.55
C ALA A 39 -34.09 -3.22 5.19
N ALA A 40 -33.67 -3.84 4.08
CA ALA A 40 -34.18 -5.14 3.66
C ALA A 40 -33.85 -6.27 4.67
N LEU A 41 -32.65 -6.24 5.27
CA LEU A 41 -32.25 -7.18 6.32
C LEU A 41 -33.05 -6.97 7.62
N ALA A 42 -33.27 -5.73 8.04
CA ALA A 42 -34.06 -5.43 9.22
C ALA A 42 -35.53 -5.89 9.05
N VAL A 43 -36.15 -5.62 7.90
CA VAL A 43 -37.50 -6.11 7.59
C VAL A 43 -37.53 -7.65 7.58
N SER A 44 -36.53 -8.29 6.96
CA SER A 44 -36.42 -9.75 6.97
C SER A 44 -36.25 -10.30 8.40
N GLY A 45 -35.49 -9.63 9.25
CA GLY A 45 -35.35 -9.96 10.66
C GLY A 45 -36.68 -9.90 11.42
N LEU A 46 -37.44 -8.81 11.26
CA LEU A 46 -38.79 -8.66 11.85
C LEU A 46 -39.74 -9.77 11.38
N THR A 47 -39.74 -10.11 10.09
CA THR A 47 -40.59 -11.22 9.59
C THR A 47 -40.21 -12.57 10.20
N LYS A 48 -38.91 -12.83 10.43
CA LYS A 48 -38.45 -14.06 11.09
C LYS A 48 -38.77 -14.09 12.58
N LEU A 49 -38.70 -12.95 13.27
CA LEU A 49 -39.16 -12.81 14.66
C LEU A 49 -40.67 -13.07 14.78
N ALA A 50 -41.48 -12.53 13.88
CA ALA A 50 -42.92 -12.79 13.82
C ALA A 50 -43.24 -14.27 13.55
N GLN A 51 -42.37 -14.97 12.81
CA GLN A 51 -42.44 -16.43 12.59
C GLN A 51 -41.89 -17.26 13.77
N LYS A 52 -41.65 -16.65 14.94
CA LYS A 52 -41.03 -17.27 16.13
C LYS A 52 -39.62 -17.85 15.89
N ARG A 53 -38.95 -17.45 14.82
CA ARG A 53 -37.55 -17.82 14.53
C ARG A 53 -36.61 -16.78 15.13
N ILE A 54 -36.44 -16.86 16.44
CA ILE A 54 -35.81 -15.81 17.27
C ILE A 54 -34.34 -15.57 16.89
N LEU A 55 -33.50 -16.61 16.89
CA LEU A 55 -32.06 -16.50 16.59
C LEU A 55 -31.76 -15.91 15.19
N PRO A 56 -32.32 -16.44 14.08
CA PRO A 56 -32.06 -15.86 12.76
C PRO A 56 -32.72 -14.48 12.58
N GLY A 57 -33.84 -14.22 13.25
CA GLY A 57 -34.49 -12.91 13.23
C GLY A 57 -33.62 -11.82 13.88
N MET A 58 -33.06 -12.12 15.05
CA MET A 58 -32.12 -11.23 15.76
C MET A 58 -30.83 -11.00 14.95
N ALA A 59 -30.26 -12.04 14.33
CA ALA A 59 -29.06 -11.92 13.52
C ALA A 59 -29.26 -11.00 12.30
N LEU A 60 -30.39 -11.14 11.60
CA LEU A 60 -30.74 -10.27 10.47
C LEU A 60 -31.04 -8.83 10.90
N MET A 61 -31.67 -8.63 12.05
CA MET A 61 -31.88 -7.29 12.63
C MET A 61 -30.55 -6.61 12.96
N ALA A 62 -29.61 -7.33 13.58
CA ALA A 62 -28.28 -6.81 13.90
C ALA A 62 -27.48 -6.44 12.63
N ALA A 63 -27.49 -7.31 11.62
CA ALA A 63 -26.89 -7.03 10.32
C ALA A 63 -27.55 -5.81 9.65
N GLY A 64 -28.89 -5.74 9.64
CA GLY A 64 -29.62 -4.60 9.08
C GLY A 64 -29.28 -3.27 9.74
N GLY A 65 -29.24 -3.24 11.08
CA GLY A 65 -28.82 -2.08 11.86
C GLY A 65 -27.39 -1.63 11.55
N MET A 66 -26.46 -2.58 11.39
CA MET A 66 -25.07 -2.30 11.01
C MET A 66 -24.93 -1.66 9.62
N PHE A 67 -25.65 -2.17 8.61
CA PHE A 67 -25.64 -1.61 7.26
C PHE A 67 -26.32 -0.24 7.18
N LEU A 68 -27.40 -0.02 7.94
CA LEU A 68 -28.03 1.29 8.09
C LEU A 68 -27.11 2.30 8.77
N TYR A 69 -26.40 1.88 9.83
CA TYR A 69 -25.40 2.71 10.50
C TYR A 69 -24.27 3.10 9.55
N ARG A 70 -23.69 2.13 8.82
CA ARG A 70 -22.68 2.36 7.77
C ARG A 70 -23.17 3.34 6.70
N GLY A 71 -24.42 3.22 6.25
CA GLY A 71 -25.02 4.13 5.26
C GLY A 71 -25.20 5.56 5.80
N LYS A 72 -25.60 5.69 7.07
CA LYS A 72 -25.85 6.97 7.74
C LYS A 72 -24.56 7.71 8.10
N THR A 73 -23.62 7.07 8.78
CA THR A 73 -22.45 7.73 9.40
C THR A 73 -21.13 7.53 8.65
N GLY A 74 -21.00 6.48 7.85
CA GLY A 74 -19.74 6.15 7.18
C GLY A 74 -18.64 5.58 8.10
N HIS A 75 -18.95 5.25 9.36
CA HIS A 75 -18.06 4.62 10.35
C HIS A 75 -18.70 3.35 10.96
N CYS A 76 -17.93 2.48 11.61
CA CYS A 76 -18.38 1.19 12.16
C CYS A 76 -17.76 0.90 13.54
N ASP A 77 -18.56 0.98 14.60
CA ASP A 77 -18.14 0.79 16.01
C ASP A 77 -18.14 -0.68 16.47
N LEU A 78 -18.35 -1.63 15.54
CA LEU A 78 -18.44 -3.06 15.85
C LEU A 78 -17.09 -3.67 16.31
N PHE A 79 -15.96 -3.07 15.92
CA PHE A 79 -14.64 -3.54 16.35
C PHE A 79 -14.32 -3.17 17.82
N GLU A 80 -14.90 -2.07 18.31
CA GLU A 80 -14.77 -1.62 19.70
C GLU A 80 -15.47 -2.59 20.66
N ALA A 81 -16.66 -3.08 20.29
CA ALA A 81 -17.40 -4.07 21.08
C ALA A 81 -16.76 -5.47 21.09
N MET A 82 -15.87 -5.79 20.14
CA MET A 82 -15.17 -7.07 20.06
C MET A 82 -13.78 -7.06 20.72
N GLY A 83 -13.39 -5.98 21.41
CA GLY A 83 -12.10 -5.89 22.10
C GLY A 83 -10.89 -5.98 21.17
N VAL A 84 -11.09 -5.72 19.89
CA VAL A 84 -10.01 -5.66 18.91
C VAL A 84 -9.47 -4.23 18.94
N ASP A 85 -8.38 -4.05 19.68
CA ASP A 85 -7.65 -2.79 19.72
C ASP A 85 -6.91 -2.58 18.39
N THR A 86 -7.53 -1.84 17.48
CA THR A 86 -6.88 -1.27 16.28
C THR A 86 -6.45 0.18 16.49
N ALA A 87 -6.51 0.71 17.73
CA ALA A 87 -6.23 2.12 18.02
C ALA A 87 -4.72 2.44 18.07
N GLY A 88 -3.84 1.45 17.83
CA GLY A 88 -2.39 1.64 17.75
C GLY A 88 -1.79 1.60 16.35
N THR A 89 -2.53 1.20 15.31
CA THR A 89 -2.05 1.27 13.92
C THR A 89 -2.73 2.45 13.27
N GLU A 90 -2.12 3.63 13.36
CA GLU A 90 -2.41 4.65 12.37
C GLU A 90 -2.25 3.99 10.98
N ASP A 91 -3.23 4.19 10.09
CA ASP A 91 -3.15 3.91 8.64
C ASP A 91 -2.07 4.80 7.98
N LYS A 92 -0.91 4.94 8.62
CA LYS A 92 0.29 5.52 8.05
C LYS A 92 0.83 4.45 7.13
N GLY A 93 0.46 4.58 5.85
CA GLY A 93 1.13 3.88 4.77
C GLY A 93 2.65 3.89 4.95
N LEU A 94 3.34 2.88 4.43
CA LEU A 94 4.79 2.81 4.55
C LEU A 94 5.42 3.87 3.65
N SER A 95 6.35 4.63 4.22
CA SER A 95 7.31 5.42 3.46
C SER A 95 8.71 4.91 3.81
N VAL A 96 9.45 4.47 2.80
CA VAL A 96 10.82 3.98 2.92
C VAL A 96 11.73 4.85 2.08
N GLU A 97 12.78 5.37 2.72
CA GLU A 97 13.94 5.94 2.06
C GLU A 97 15.16 5.11 2.45
N LYS A 98 15.87 4.56 1.46
CA LYS A 98 17.09 3.78 1.67
C LYS A 98 18.14 4.19 0.66
N VAL A 99 19.38 4.22 1.13
CA VAL A 99 20.55 4.51 0.31
C VAL A 99 21.57 3.39 0.51
N LEU A 100 22.13 2.87 -0.58
CA LEU A 100 23.24 1.91 -0.54
C LEU A 100 24.24 2.17 -1.65
N THR A 101 25.50 1.81 -1.41
CA THR A 101 26.54 1.86 -2.45
C THR A 101 26.70 0.50 -3.13
N ILE A 102 26.71 0.47 -4.46
CA ILE A 102 26.94 -0.71 -5.30
C ILE A 102 28.18 -0.45 -6.15
N ASN A 103 29.14 -1.37 -6.15
CA ASN A 103 30.42 -1.28 -6.87
C ASN A 103 30.26 -1.62 -8.38
N ARG A 104 29.36 -0.88 -9.04
CA ARG A 104 29.08 -0.87 -10.47
C ARG A 104 28.78 0.55 -10.92
N SER A 105 28.91 0.85 -12.20
CA SER A 105 28.59 2.17 -12.74
C SER A 105 27.09 2.49 -12.63
N PRO A 106 26.68 3.76 -12.53
CA PRO A 106 25.26 4.13 -12.45
C PRO A 106 24.45 3.59 -13.63
N GLN A 107 25.05 3.56 -14.82
CA GLN A 107 24.43 3.03 -16.02
C GLN A 107 24.15 1.53 -15.93
N GLU A 108 25.10 0.72 -15.45
CA GLU A 108 24.89 -0.73 -15.27
C GLU A 108 23.80 -1.04 -14.25
N VAL A 109 23.76 -0.29 -13.13
CA VAL A 109 22.73 -0.46 -12.10
C VAL A 109 21.36 -0.03 -12.63
N TYR A 110 21.31 1.06 -13.40
CA TYR A 110 20.10 1.52 -14.09
C TYR A 110 19.59 0.46 -15.07
N GLU A 111 20.42 -0.09 -15.95
CA GLU A 111 20.01 -1.08 -16.95
C GLU A 111 19.48 -2.36 -16.29
N PHE A 112 20.13 -2.81 -15.21
CA PHE A 112 19.64 -3.95 -14.43
C PHE A 112 18.27 -3.69 -13.81
N TRP A 113 18.08 -2.51 -13.22
CA TRP A 113 16.81 -2.12 -12.59
C TRP A 113 15.70 -1.90 -13.64
N HIS A 114 16.00 -1.24 -14.75
CA HIS A 114 15.07 -0.91 -15.83
C HIS A 114 14.48 -2.14 -16.49
N ASN A 115 15.26 -3.24 -16.57
CA ASN A 115 14.70 -4.54 -16.90
C ASN A 115 13.89 -5.10 -15.73
N PHE A 116 12.59 -4.76 -15.70
CA PHE A 116 11.70 -5.07 -14.58
C PHE A 116 11.56 -6.57 -14.26
N GLU A 117 11.84 -7.45 -15.21
CA GLU A 117 11.88 -8.91 -14.95
C GLU A 117 12.99 -9.31 -13.97
N ASN A 118 13.97 -8.43 -13.73
CA ASN A 118 14.99 -8.62 -12.70
C ASN A 118 14.49 -8.32 -11.29
N ILE A 119 13.42 -7.52 -11.11
CA ILE A 119 12.99 -7.05 -9.80
C ILE A 119 12.64 -8.21 -8.84
N PRO A 120 11.87 -9.24 -9.26
CA PRO A 120 11.60 -10.41 -8.42
C PRO A 120 12.85 -11.22 -7.99
N ARG A 121 14.00 -11.04 -8.68
CA ARG A 121 15.25 -11.75 -8.34
C ARG A 121 15.85 -11.27 -7.02
N PHE A 122 15.57 -10.03 -6.62
CA PHE A 122 16.05 -9.45 -5.37
C PHE A 122 14.93 -9.03 -4.41
N MET A 123 13.76 -8.67 -4.92
CA MET A 123 12.55 -8.38 -4.14
C MET A 123 11.66 -9.62 -3.99
N ARG A 124 11.95 -10.45 -2.98
CA ARG A 124 11.34 -11.80 -2.84
C ARG A 124 9.84 -11.80 -2.54
N HIS A 125 9.30 -10.66 -2.13
CA HIS A 125 7.87 -10.48 -1.87
C HIS A 125 7.07 -10.33 -3.17
N LEU A 126 7.75 -10.05 -4.29
CA LEU A 126 7.16 -10.03 -5.63
C LEU A 126 7.26 -11.41 -6.28
N ASP A 127 6.18 -11.82 -6.92
CA ASP A 127 6.11 -13.05 -7.70
C ASP A 127 6.55 -12.81 -9.14
N THR A 128 5.93 -11.83 -9.80
CA THR A 128 6.24 -11.47 -11.18
C THR A 128 6.10 -9.98 -11.39
N VAL A 129 6.97 -9.42 -12.22
CA VAL A 129 6.83 -8.07 -12.79
C VAL A 129 7.02 -8.20 -14.29
N ARG A 130 6.07 -7.68 -15.07
CA ARG A 130 6.07 -7.77 -16.53
C ARG A 130 5.78 -6.43 -17.15
N THR A 131 6.53 -6.05 -18.17
CA THR A 131 6.23 -4.88 -18.99
C THR A 131 4.99 -5.16 -19.83
N THR A 132 4.00 -4.28 -19.80
CA THR A 132 2.73 -4.41 -20.54
C THR A 132 2.59 -3.40 -21.68
N GLY A 133 3.49 -2.42 -21.74
CA GLY A 133 3.53 -1.38 -22.77
C GLY A 133 4.82 -0.57 -22.68
N GLY A 134 4.92 0.52 -23.45
CA GLY A 134 6.18 1.31 -23.50
C GLY A 134 6.56 1.98 -22.18
N ARG A 135 5.60 2.25 -21.29
CA ARG A 135 5.82 2.85 -19.96
C ARG A 135 5.01 2.18 -18.87
N THR A 136 4.34 1.08 -19.16
CA THR A 136 3.40 0.42 -18.24
C THR A 136 3.89 -0.98 -17.90
N SER A 137 3.58 -1.40 -16.68
CA SER A 137 3.99 -2.70 -16.15
C SER A 137 2.91 -3.27 -15.25
N HIS A 138 2.84 -4.60 -15.20
CA HIS A 138 1.95 -5.36 -14.33
C HIS A 138 2.77 -6.10 -13.27
N TRP A 139 2.35 -5.97 -12.02
CA TRP A 139 3.05 -6.44 -10.84
C TRP A 139 2.16 -7.41 -10.08
N LYS A 140 2.76 -8.48 -9.56
CA LYS A 140 2.10 -9.49 -8.75
C LYS A 140 2.95 -9.77 -7.51
N ALA A 141 2.34 -9.71 -6.34
CA ALA A 141 2.97 -9.99 -5.06
C ALA A 141 2.27 -11.13 -4.31
N LYS A 142 3.05 -11.86 -3.50
CA LYS A 142 2.54 -12.89 -2.60
C LYS A 142 2.31 -12.31 -1.22
N GLY A 143 1.06 -12.30 -0.81
CA GLY A 143 0.62 -11.94 0.52
C GLY A 143 0.61 -13.12 1.50
N PRO A 144 0.47 -12.84 2.81
CA PRO A 144 0.27 -13.86 3.83
C PRO A 144 -0.92 -14.75 3.52
N ALA A 145 -0.84 -16.02 3.96
CA ALA A 145 -1.89 -17.03 3.76
C ALA A 145 -2.23 -17.32 2.28
N GLY A 146 -1.29 -17.07 1.35
CA GLY A 146 -1.47 -17.38 -0.07
C GLY A 146 -2.34 -16.37 -0.84
N VAL A 147 -2.71 -15.25 -0.21
CA VAL A 147 -3.39 -14.14 -0.92
C VAL A 147 -2.45 -13.59 -1.98
N THR A 148 -2.95 -13.42 -3.20
CA THR A 148 -2.20 -12.75 -4.28
C THR A 148 -2.72 -11.34 -4.42
N VAL A 149 -1.81 -10.39 -4.64
CA VAL A 149 -2.15 -8.98 -4.89
C VAL A 149 -1.51 -8.53 -6.17
N GLU A 150 -2.26 -7.80 -6.99
CA GLU A 150 -1.83 -7.38 -8.32
C GLU A 150 -2.11 -5.89 -8.53
N TRP A 151 -1.22 -5.23 -9.28
CA TRP A 151 -1.43 -3.84 -9.69
C TRP A 151 -0.70 -3.54 -10.99
N ASP A 152 -1.20 -2.55 -11.71
CA ASP A 152 -0.48 -1.95 -12.82
C ASP A 152 0.23 -0.67 -12.34
N ALA A 153 1.36 -0.36 -12.96
CA ALA A 153 2.13 0.86 -12.70
C ALA A 153 2.59 1.49 -14.01
N GLU A 154 2.67 2.82 -14.01
CA GLU A 154 3.28 3.61 -15.08
C GLU A 154 4.57 4.27 -14.63
N ILE A 155 5.54 4.34 -15.54
CA ILE A 155 6.77 5.10 -15.37
C ILE A 155 6.46 6.58 -15.63
N LEU A 156 6.81 7.44 -14.67
CA LEU A 156 6.66 8.89 -14.75
C LEU A 156 7.92 9.56 -15.29
N GLU A 157 9.07 9.20 -14.75
CA GLU A 157 10.38 9.67 -15.22
C GLU A 157 11.27 8.49 -15.57
N ASP A 158 12.01 8.63 -16.66
CA ASP A 158 12.97 7.62 -17.11
C ASP A 158 14.19 8.34 -17.71
N TYR A 159 15.19 8.57 -16.85
CA TYR A 159 16.43 9.24 -17.20
C TYR A 159 17.57 8.21 -17.09
N PRO A 160 18.15 7.77 -18.22
CA PRO A 160 19.21 6.78 -18.24
C PRO A 160 20.36 7.09 -17.29
N GLY A 161 20.71 6.10 -16.47
CA GLY A 161 21.79 6.18 -15.49
C GLY A 161 21.57 7.18 -14.36
N GLN A 162 20.38 7.77 -14.23
CA GLN A 162 20.11 8.86 -13.29
C GLN A 162 18.87 8.62 -12.43
N ARG A 163 17.71 8.33 -13.04
CA ARG A 163 16.45 8.24 -12.27
C ARG A 163 15.38 7.45 -13.00
N ILE A 164 14.64 6.63 -12.24
CA ILE A 164 13.36 6.06 -12.64
C ILE A 164 12.34 6.44 -11.57
N SER A 165 11.17 6.94 -11.95
CA SER A 165 10.05 7.13 -11.03
C SER A 165 8.77 6.54 -11.59
N TRP A 166 7.89 6.07 -10.72
CA TRP A 166 6.66 5.39 -11.10
C TRP A 166 5.51 5.67 -10.15
N GLN A 167 4.30 5.42 -10.62
CA GLN A 167 3.09 5.38 -9.81
C GLN A 167 2.17 4.24 -10.25
N SER A 168 1.45 3.65 -9.30
CA SER A 168 0.41 2.67 -9.58
C SER A 168 -0.78 3.30 -10.32
N LEU A 169 -1.39 2.56 -11.24
CA LEU A 169 -2.54 2.99 -12.03
C LEU A 169 -3.87 2.58 -11.39
N GLY A 170 -4.90 3.40 -11.61
CA GLY A 170 -6.29 3.08 -11.29
C GLY A 170 -6.55 2.81 -9.81
N ASN A 171 -7.51 1.92 -9.53
CA ASN A 171 -7.82 1.45 -8.18
C ASN A 171 -6.95 0.23 -7.84
N ALA A 172 -5.64 0.38 -7.91
CA ALA A 172 -4.69 -0.67 -7.55
C ALA A 172 -4.99 -1.24 -6.15
N ASP A 173 -4.86 -2.56 -5.98
CA ASP A 173 -5.03 -3.22 -4.69
C ASP A 173 -4.04 -2.68 -3.64
N ILE A 174 -2.85 -2.27 -4.09
CA ILE A 174 -1.83 -1.56 -3.31
C ILE A 174 -1.43 -0.28 -4.08
N PRO A 175 -2.09 0.86 -3.80
CA PRO A 175 -1.65 2.14 -4.33
C PRO A 175 -0.24 2.46 -3.84
N ASN A 176 0.70 2.61 -4.78
CA ASN A 176 2.10 2.87 -4.50
C ASN A 176 2.74 3.82 -5.51
N GLU A 177 3.76 4.51 -5.05
CA GLU A 177 4.61 5.40 -5.82
C GLU A 177 6.05 5.24 -5.36
N GLY A 178 7.00 5.51 -6.24
CA GLY A 178 8.39 5.41 -5.87
C GLY A 178 9.33 6.04 -6.87
N SER A 179 10.58 6.12 -6.45
CA SER A 179 11.69 6.55 -7.30
C SER A 179 12.95 5.81 -6.94
N VAL A 180 13.79 5.60 -7.95
CA VAL A 180 15.15 5.09 -7.79
C VAL A 180 16.07 6.08 -8.48
N GLU A 181 17.06 6.55 -7.75
CA GLU A 181 18.08 7.49 -8.22
C GLU A 181 19.43 6.79 -8.21
N PHE A 182 20.18 6.98 -9.30
CA PHE A 182 21.47 6.37 -9.55
C PHE A 182 22.51 7.49 -9.59
N MET A 183 23.27 7.65 -8.50
CA MET A 183 24.26 8.73 -8.37
C MET A 183 25.67 8.15 -8.34
N GLU A 184 26.67 8.88 -8.82
CA GLU A 184 28.06 8.46 -8.64
C GLU A 184 28.42 8.47 -7.15
N ALA A 185 28.96 7.35 -6.66
CA ALA A 185 29.42 7.24 -5.28
C ALA A 185 30.76 7.98 -5.09
N PRO A 186 30.94 8.74 -3.99
CA PRO A 186 32.19 9.44 -3.72
C PRO A 186 33.40 8.51 -3.71
N GLY A 187 34.53 8.98 -4.26
CA GLY A 187 35.79 8.25 -4.30
C GLY A 187 35.81 7.09 -5.30
N GLY A 188 34.97 7.12 -6.33
CA GLY A 188 34.96 6.11 -7.39
C GLY A 188 34.46 4.73 -6.93
N ARG A 189 33.61 4.69 -5.90
CA ARG A 189 33.11 3.45 -5.29
C ARG A 189 31.90 2.84 -6.03
N GLY A 190 31.64 3.27 -7.26
CA GLY A 190 30.50 2.85 -8.07
C GLY A 190 29.31 3.80 -7.92
N THR A 191 28.15 3.25 -7.57
CA THR A 191 26.86 3.95 -7.56
C THR A 191 26.31 4.07 -6.14
N GLU A 192 25.89 5.26 -5.74
CA GLU A 192 24.98 5.46 -4.62
C GLU A 192 23.54 5.35 -5.13
N LEU A 193 22.90 4.23 -4.82
CA LEU A 193 21.53 3.93 -5.19
C LEU A 193 20.60 4.43 -4.09
N LYS A 194 19.78 5.43 -4.39
CA LYS A 194 18.74 5.94 -3.49
C LYS A 194 17.37 5.43 -3.94
N VAL A 195 16.67 4.75 -3.05
CA VAL A 195 15.33 4.20 -3.29
C VAL A 195 14.34 4.86 -2.34
N ASN A 196 13.32 5.49 -2.91
CA ASN A 196 12.16 6.00 -2.20
C ASN A 196 10.94 5.18 -2.62
N LEU A 197 10.21 4.64 -1.65
CA LEU A 197 8.98 3.89 -1.88
C LEU A 197 7.92 4.34 -0.89
N SER A 198 6.72 4.65 -1.40
CA SER A 198 5.56 5.04 -0.61
C SER A 198 4.38 4.17 -1.05
N TYR A 199 3.70 3.53 -0.10
CA TYR A 199 2.39 2.93 -0.36
C TYR A 199 1.39 3.43 0.66
N ARG A 200 0.13 3.61 0.23
CA ARG A 200 -0.98 3.92 1.13
C ARG A 200 -2.05 2.85 0.96
N PRO A 201 -2.32 2.02 1.98
CA PRO A 201 -3.34 0.98 1.85
C PRO A 201 -4.70 1.65 1.61
N PRO A 202 -5.55 1.10 0.72
CA PRO A 202 -6.89 1.64 0.52
C PRO A 202 -7.71 1.55 1.80
N GLY A 203 -8.77 2.34 1.96
CA GLY A 203 -9.68 2.20 3.11
C GLY A 203 -10.59 0.96 3.01
N GLY A 204 -11.14 0.49 4.13
CA GLY A 204 -12.17 -0.56 4.14
C GLY A 204 -11.64 -2.01 4.10
N ALA A 205 -12.46 -2.97 3.66
CA ALA A 205 -12.12 -4.40 3.74
C ALA A 205 -10.92 -4.78 2.85
N ALA A 206 -10.81 -4.18 1.65
CA ALA A 206 -9.63 -4.28 0.78
C ALA A 206 -8.38 -3.71 1.47
N GLY A 207 -8.54 -2.60 2.20
CA GLY A 207 -7.52 -2.01 3.05
C GLY A 207 -6.97 -2.93 4.12
N LYS A 208 -7.82 -3.68 4.81
CA LYS A 208 -7.39 -4.63 5.85
C LYS A 208 -6.59 -5.80 5.28
N ILE A 209 -6.88 -6.21 4.05
CA ILE A 209 -6.13 -7.26 3.34
C ILE A 209 -4.79 -6.67 2.86
N ALA A 210 -4.81 -5.53 2.18
CA ALA A 210 -3.62 -4.82 1.74
C ALA A 210 -2.69 -4.47 2.91
N ALA A 211 -3.22 -4.00 4.04
CA ALA A 211 -2.46 -3.73 5.26
C ALA A 211 -1.86 -5.01 5.86
N ARG A 212 -2.56 -6.15 5.82
CA ARG A 212 -2.00 -7.43 6.29
C ARG A 212 -0.90 -7.96 5.36
N VAL A 213 -1.03 -7.74 4.05
CA VAL A 213 0.02 -8.04 3.06
C VAL A 213 1.23 -7.15 3.26
N ALA A 214 0.99 -5.85 3.42
CA ALA A 214 2.03 -4.86 3.58
C ALA A 214 2.64 -4.84 4.99
N HIS A 215 1.98 -5.39 6.02
CA HIS A 215 2.59 -5.66 7.33
C HIS A 215 3.79 -6.61 7.22
N GLY A 216 3.83 -7.47 6.20
CA GLY A 216 4.99 -8.29 5.87
C GLY A 216 6.11 -7.54 5.13
N ILE A 217 5.83 -6.34 4.61
CA ILE A 217 6.76 -5.48 3.88
C ILE A 217 7.02 -4.24 4.71
N ASN A 218 8.10 -4.26 5.48
CA ASN A 218 8.55 -3.13 6.29
C ASN A 218 9.89 -2.59 5.76
N ALA A 219 10.39 -1.51 6.36
CA ALA A 219 11.66 -0.92 5.98
C ALA A 219 12.85 -1.90 6.06
N GLN A 220 12.80 -2.91 6.94
CA GLN A 220 13.83 -3.95 7.04
C GLN A 220 13.80 -4.90 5.83
N VAL A 221 12.61 -5.33 5.40
CA VAL A 221 12.46 -6.20 4.21
C VAL A 221 13.01 -5.51 2.96
N ILE A 222 12.67 -4.23 2.77
CA ILE A 222 13.21 -3.43 1.65
C ILE A 222 14.74 -3.32 1.75
N GLU A 223 15.29 -3.10 2.94
CA GLU A 223 16.74 -3.07 3.12
C GLU A 223 17.41 -4.40 2.76
N GLU A 224 16.80 -5.53 3.13
CA GLU A 224 17.30 -6.85 2.75
C GLU A 224 17.21 -7.11 1.24
N ASP A 225 16.12 -6.67 0.59
CA ASP A 225 15.99 -6.74 -0.86
C ASP A 225 17.10 -5.94 -1.57
N LEU A 226 17.42 -4.75 -1.08
CA LEU A 226 18.50 -3.93 -1.63
C LEU A 226 19.89 -4.52 -1.38
N LYS A 227 20.10 -5.19 -0.24
CA LYS A 227 21.34 -5.96 0.01
C LYS A 227 21.49 -7.12 -0.98
N ARG A 228 20.39 -7.82 -1.32
CA ARG A 228 20.39 -8.85 -2.36
C ARG A 228 20.72 -8.29 -3.74
N LEU A 229 20.15 -7.14 -4.09
CA LEU A 229 20.49 -6.43 -5.33
C LEU A 229 22.00 -6.15 -5.42
N LYS A 230 22.57 -5.56 -4.36
CA LYS A 230 24.02 -5.30 -4.28
C LYS A 230 24.82 -6.58 -4.51
N GLN A 231 24.47 -7.68 -3.86
CA GLN A 231 25.15 -8.95 -4.03
C GLN A 231 25.09 -9.44 -5.49
N ILE A 232 23.90 -9.45 -6.11
CA ILE A 232 23.72 -9.87 -7.50
C ILE A 232 24.58 -9.02 -8.45
N MET A 233 24.57 -7.70 -8.28
CA MET A 233 25.31 -6.78 -9.13
C MET A 233 26.83 -6.90 -8.97
N GLU A 234 27.31 -7.10 -7.74
CA GLU A 234 28.75 -7.11 -7.44
C GLU A 234 29.42 -8.46 -7.72
N THR A 235 28.69 -9.56 -7.51
CA THR A 235 29.25 -10.93 -7.59
C THR A 235 28.82 -11.67 -8.85
N GLY A 236 27.74 -11.24 -9.52
CA GLY A 236 27.17 -11.97 -10.66
C GLY A 236 26.48 -13.28 -10.29
N GLU A 237 26.47 -13.68 -9.01
CA GLU A 237 25.82 -14.91 -8.56
C GLU A 237 24.34 -14.68 -8.24
N THR A 238 23.48 -15.37 -8.99
CA THR A 238 22.17 -15.77 -8.47
C THR A 238 22.37 -16.95 -7.53
N ALA A 239 21.95 -16.84 -6.27
CA ALA A 239 21.78 -18.00 -5.40
C ALA A 239 20.63 -18.87 -5.95
N THR A 240 20.93 -19.61 -7.01
CA THR A 240 20.03 -20.56 -7.65
C THR A 240 20.11 -21.84 -6.83
N ALA A 241 19.31 -21.92 -5.76
CA ALA A 241 18.88 -23.21 -5.25
C ALA A 241 17.88 -23.82 -6.24
N ALA A 242 18.35 -24.14 -7.44
CA ALA A 242 17.66 -25.08 -8.32
C ALA A 242 17.82 -26.44 -7.68
N TYR A 243 16.68 -26.97 -7.25
CA TYR A 243 16.42 -28.35 -6.91
C TYR A 243 17.21 -29.30 -7.83
N ARG A 244 18.33 -29.81 -7.32
CA ARG A 244 19.15 -30.83 -7.97
C ARG A 244 18.54 -32.19 -7.64
N GLY A 245 17.90 -32.79 -8.63
CA GLY A 245 17.93 -34.23 -8.92
C GLY A 245 17.31 -35.17 -7.88
N SER A 246 16.10 -35.64 -8.17
CA SER A 246 15.78 -37.06 -7.95
C SER A 246 15.32 -37.68 -9.27
N GLU A 247 16.25 -37.80 -10.21
CA GLU A 247 16.16 -38.91 -11.16
C GLU A 247 16.53 -40.17 -10.39
N THR A 248 15.53 -40.94 -9.98
CA THR A 248 15.72 -42.33 -9.58
C THR A 248 15.35 -43.19 -10.78
N PHE A 249 16.38 -43.75 -11.40
CA PHE A 249 16.24 -44.95 -12.22
C PHE A 249 15.88 -46.12 -11.31
N HIS A 250 14.78 -46.82 -11.62
CA HIS A 250 14.68 -48.27 -11.55
C HIS A 250 13.57 -48.77 -12.46
#